data_AF-A0A9X3YFP6-F1
#
_entry.id   AF-A0A9X3YFP6-F1
#
_cell.length_a   1.000
_cell.length_b   1.000
_cell.length_c   1.000
_cell.angle_alpha   90.00
_cell.angle_beta   90.00
_cell.angle_gamma   90.00
#
_symmetry.space_group_name_H-M   'P 1'
#
loop_
_entity.id
_entity.type
_entity.pdbx_description
1 polymer ?
#
loop_
_entity_poly.entity_id
_entity_poly.type
_entity_poly.pdbx_seq_one_letter_code
_entity_poly.pdbx_strand_id
1 'polypeptide(L)'
;MSEEINVLPPREVMEFDVVIVGGGPAGLATAIRLRQRAIEAGRELSVCILEKGSEPGAPILSGAVMDPRALTELFPDWAERGAPLKQKVTRDEFLFLNETGSRSTPNALLPECFHNEGNYIVSLGEVTRWLAQQAEALEVAIFPGFPAAEVLYSEDGAV
;
A
#
# COMPACT_ATOMS: atom_id res chain seq x y z
N MET A 1 -25.97 -37.68 -22.08
CA MET A 1 -24.73 -37.05 -21.57
C MET A 1 -25.15 -35.70 -21.05
N SER A 2 -25.55 -35.65 -19.78
CA SER A 2 -26.03 -34.45 -19.11
C SER A 2 -24.85 -33.51 -18.88
N GLU A 3 -24.96 -32.28 -19.35
CA GLU A 3 -24.10 -31.17 -18.95
C GLU A 3 -24.32 -30.93 -17.45
N GLU A 4 -23.32 -31.30 -16.64
CA GLU A 4 -23.24 -30.86 -15.26
C GLU A 4 -22.99 -29.35 -15.28
N ILE A 5 -24.04 -28.59 -15.01
CA ILE A 5 -23.94 -27.17 -14.67
C ILE A 5 -23.09 -27.11 -13.41
N ASN A 6 -21.86 -26.61 -13.53
CA ASN A 6 -20.94 -26.39 -12.42
C ASN A 6 -21.47 -25.26 -11.53
N VAL A 7 -22.53 -25.53 -10.76
CA VAL A 7 -23.07 -24.61 -9.77
C VAL A 7 -22.11 -24.64 -8.60
N LEU A 8 -21.26 -23.62 -8.51
CA LEU A 8 -20.43 -23.40 -7.32
C LEU A 8 -21.34 -23.39 -6.09
N PRO A 9 -20.91 -23.97 -4.95
CA PRO A 9 -21.70 -23.94 -3.73
C PRO A 9 -22.04 -22.49 -3.34
N PRO A 10 -23.15 -22.26 -2.61
CA PRO A 10 -23.52 -20.92 -2.16
C PRO A 10 -22.34 -20.27 -1.43
N ARG A 11 -21.90 -19.12 -1.93
CA ARG A 11 -20.78 -18.35 -1.36
C ARG A 11 -21.30 -17.57 -0.14
N GLU A 12 -20.54 -17.55 0.95
CA GLU A 12 -20.83 -16.67 2.07
C GLU A 12 -20.67 -15.20 1.64
N VAL A 13 -21.59 -14.34 2.10
CA VAL A 13 -21.63 -12.92 1.75
C VAL A 13 -21.45 -12.09 3.01
N MET A 14 -20.59 -11.07 2.92
CA MET A 14 -20.41 -10.05 3.94
C MET A 14 -20.61 -8.68 3.30
N GLU A 15 -21.35 -7.80 3.99
CA GLU A 15 -21.63 -6.45 3.52
C GLU A 15 -20.59 -5.46 4.07
N PHE A 16 -20.09 -4.59 3.18
CA PHE A 16 -19.19 -3.48 3.51
C PHE A 16 -19.55 -2.28 2.66
N ASP A 17 -19.35 -1.06 3.17
CA ASP A 17 -19.57 0.17 2.41
C ASP A 17 -18.48 0.38 1.37
N VAL A 18 -17.23 -0.02 1.69
CA VAL A 18 -16.08 0.08 0.79
C VAL A 18 -15.25 -1.19 0.87
N VAL A 19 -15.00 -1.80 -0.30
CA VAL A 19 -14.06 -2.92 -0.46
C VAL A 19 -12.86 -2.45 -1.28
N ILE A 20 -11.65 -2.66 -0.75
CA ILE A 20 -10.39 -2.30 -1.36
C ILE A 20 -9.63 -3.59 -1.71
N VAL A 21 -9.24 -3.73 -2.96
CA VAL A 21 -8.46 -4.88 -3.43
C VAL A 21 -6.98 -4.53 -3.40
N GLY A 22 -6.24 -5.15 -2.48
CA GLY A 22 -4.79 -4.99 -2.28
C GLY A 22 -4.44 -4.25 -1.00
N GLY A 23 -3.72 -4.92 -0.11
CA GLY A 23 -3.14 -4.40 1.14
C GLY A 23 -1.75 -3.81 0.96
N GLY A 24 -1.48 -3.18 -0.18
CA GLY A 24 -0.26 -2.38 -0.40
C GLY A 24 -0.38 -0.96 0.17
N PRO A 25 0.68 -0.14 0.06
CA PRO A 25 0.68 1.23 0.59
C PRO A 25 -0.51 2.08 0.13
N ALA A 26 -0.91 1.97 -1.14
CA ALA A 26 -2.04 2.72 -1.70
C ALA A 26 -3.39 2.29 -1.11
N GLY A 27 -3.65 0.98 -1.03
CA GLY A 27 -4.90 0.45 -0.47
C GLY A 27 -5.03 0.77 1.01
N LEU A 28 -3.94 0.58 1.77
CA LEU A 28 -3.92 0.92 3.20
C LEU A 28 -4.09 2.42 3.43
N ALA A 29 -3.39 3.28 2.68
CA ALA A 29 -3.56 4.72 2.78
C ALA A 29 -4.99 5.17 2.46
N THR A 30 -5.62 4.53 1.47
CA THR A 30 -7.02 4.80 1.10
C THR A 30 -7.96 4.42 2.24
N ALA A 31 -7.83 3.22 2.80
CA ALA A 31 -8.66 2.75 3.90
C ALA A 31 -8.52 3.64 5.14
N ILE A 32 -7.28 3.97 5.51
CA ILE A 32 -6.95 4.86 6.62
C ILE A 32 -7.62 6.21 6.42
N ARG A 33 -7.45 6.83 5.25
CA ARG A 33 -8.01 8.16 4.99
C ARG A 33 -9.53 8.14 5.02
N LEU A 34 -10.18 7.12 4.46
CA LEU A 34 -11.63 6.96 4.50
C LEU A 34 -12.13 6.87 5.95
N ARG A 35 -11.50 6.05 6.78
CA ARG A 35 -11.86 5.94 8.20
C ARG A 35 -11.60 7.21 8.99
N GLN A 36 -10.45 7.88 8.79
CA GLN A 36 -10.17 9.19 9.40
C GLN A 36 -11.28 10.20 9.07
N ARG A 37 -11.68 10.30 7.80
CA ARG A 37 -12.76 11.20 7.35
C ARG A 37 -14.12 10.83 7.93
N ALA A 38 -14.44 9.53 8.02
CA ALA A 38 -15.68 9.06 8.62
C ALA A 38 -15.76 9.42 10.11
N ILE A 39 -14.66 9.23 10.85
CA ILE A 39 -14.55 9.62 12.27
C ILE A 39 -14.68 11.13 12.44
N GLU A 40 -13.97 11.94 11.63
CA GLU A 40 -14.09 13.40 11.64
C GLU A 40 -15.54 13.87 11.38
N ALA A 41 -16.26 13.18 10.51
CA ALA A 41 -17.64 13.48 10.16
C ALA A 41 -18.68 12.87 11.11
N GLY A 42 -18.27 12.06 12.10
CA GLY A 42 -19.16 11.33 13.00
C GLY A 42 -20.06 10.31 12.28
N ARG A 43 -19.54 9.67 11.22
CA ARG A 43 -20.26 8.67 10.42
C ARG A 43 -19.67 7.29 10.60
N GLU A 44 -20.53 6.28 10.61
CA GLU A 44 -20.10 4.88 10.46
C GLU A 44 -19.77 4.61 8.99
N LEU A 45 -18.65 3.93 8.76
CA LEU A 45 -18.19 3.52 7.44
C LEU A 45 -17.37 2.24 7.61
N SER A 46 -17.93 1.13 7.13
CA SER A 46 -17.30 -0.17 7.12
C SER A 46 -16.36 -0.30 5.90
N VAL A 47 -15.08 -0.57 6.17
CA VAL A 47 -14.05 -0.66 5.13
C VAL A 47 -13.33 -2.00 5.25
N CYS A 48 -13.23 -2.70 4.13
CA CYS A 48 -12.57 -4.00 4.00
C CYS A 48 -11.40 -3.91 3.02
N ILE A 49 -10.28 -4.57 3.34
CA ILE A 49 -9.15 -4.78 2.44
C ILE A 49 -8.99 -6.28 2.18
N LEU A 50 -8.97 -6.68 0.92
CA LEU A 50 -8.62 -8.03 0.49
C LEU A 50 -7.15 -8.07 0.07
N GLU A 51 -6.33 -8.89 0.72
CA GLU A 51 -4.90 -9.04 0.42
C GLU A 51 -4.59 -10.49 0.04
N LYS A 52 -3.85 -10.69 -1.05
CA LYS A 52 -3.46 -12.00 -1.55
C LYS A 52 -2.38 -12.65 -0.68
N GLY A 53 -1.44 -11.86 -0.19
CA GLY A 53 -0.35 -12.30 0.68
C GLY A 53 -0.86 -12.83 2.02
N SER A 54 -0.08 -13.70 2.65
CA SER A 54 -0.38 -14.25 3.99
C SER A 54 -0.40 -13.19 5.09
N GLU A 55 0.20 -12.02 4.83
CA GLU A 55 0.16 -10.83 5.67
C GLU A 55 0.31 -9.56 4.79
N PRO A 56 -0.21 -8.40 5.23
CA PRO A 56 0.10 -7.13 4.58
C PRO A 56 1.61 -6.89 4.53
N GLY A 57 2.13 -6.64 3.32
CA GLY A 57 3.56 -6.47 3.09
C GLY A 57 4.30 -7.72 2.60
N ALA A 58 3.75 -8.93 2.73
CA ALA A 58 4.43 -10.16 2.26
C ALA A 58 4.76 -10.18 0.76
N PRO A 59 3.86 -9.77 -0.16
CA PRO A 59 4.17 -9.74 -1.58
C PRO A 59 4.84 -8.42 -2.03
N ILE A 60 5.16 -7.51 -1.11
CA ILE A 60 5.75 -6.21 -1.44
C ILE A 60 7.25 -6.37 -1.68
N LEU A 61 7.70 -5.99 -2.87
CA LEU A 61 9.11 -5.97 -3.25
C LEU A 61 9.49 -4.58 -3.76
N SER A 62 10.45 -3.93 -3.09
CA SER A 62 11.01 -2.65 -3.53
C SER A 62 12.36 -2.39 -2.86
N GLY A 63 13.29 -1.75 -3.57
CA GLY A 63 14.52 -1.18 -3.00
C GLY A 63 14.33 0.23 -2.43
N ALA A 64 13.08 0.58 -2.11
CA ALA A 64 12.51 1.91 -1.99
C ALA A 64 13.41 3.03 -1.40
N VAL A 65 13.49 4.11 -2.17
CA VAL A 65 13.70 5.47 -1.67
C VAL A 65 12.34 6.16 -1.68
N MET A 66 11.90 6.63 -0.51
CA MET A 66 10.55 7.14 -0.29
C MET A 66 10.58 8.62 0.06
N ASP A 67 9.79 9.42 -0.67
CA ASP A 67 9.42 10.78 -0.28
C ASP A 67 8.40 10.71 0.88
N PRO A 68 8.71 11.30 2.06
CA PRO A 68 7.82 11.26 3.22
C PRO A 68 6.57 12.14 3.08
N ARG A 69 6.43 12.95 2.02
CA ARG A 69 5.35 13.93 1.86
C ARG A 69 3.96 13.33 2.02
N ALA A 70 3.64 12.28 1.28
CA ALA A 70 2.31 11.66 1.33
C ALA A 70 2.03 11.01 2.69
N LEU A 71 3.05 10.40 3.31
CA LEU A 71 2.93 9.87 4.67
C LEU A 71 2.72 10.98 5.70
N THR A 72 3.40 12.11 5.53
CA THR A 72 3.23 13.30 6.38
C THR A 72 1.84 13.91 6.25
N GLU A 73 1.24 13.89 5.05
CA GLU A 73 -0.15 14.31 4.86
C GLU A 73 -1.14 13.35 5.53
N LEU A 74 -0.85 12.04 5.52
CA LEU A 74 -1.70 11.00 6.12
C LEU A 74 -1.60 10.94 7.65
N PHE A 75 -0.38 11.08 8.17
CA PHE A 75 -0.02 11.06 9.58
C PHE A 75 1.07 12.12 9.84
N PRO A 76 0.71 13.36 10.18
CA PRO A 76 1.71 14.40 10.48
C PRO A 76 2.68 14.02 11.61
N ASP A 77 2.25 13.13 12.49
CA ASP A 77 2.94 12.58 13.66
C ASP A 77 3.56 11.18 13.41
N TRP A 78 3.76 10.77 12.15
CA TRP A 78 4.27 9.42 11.81
C TRP A 78 5.58 9.04 12.53
N ALA A 79 6.45 10.02 12.79
CA ALA A 79 7.72 9.78 13.46
C ALA A 79 7.54 9.39 14.93
N GLU A 80 6.60 10.05 15.62
CA GLU A 80 6.26 9.77 17.03
C GLU A 80 5.50 8.45 17.16
N ARG A 81 4.70 8.10 16.14
CA ARG A 81 4.03 6.79 16.01
C ARG A 81 4.97 5.62 15.66
N GLY A 82 6.26 5.90 15.49
CA GLY A 82 7.26 4.87 15.23
C GLY A 82 7.27 4.30 13.81
N ALA A 83 6.86 5.07 12.79
CA ALA A 83 6.95 4.62 11.42
C ALA A 83 8.40 4.24 11.05
N PRO A 84 8.62 3.20 10.23
CA PRO A 84 9.96 2.62 10.00
C PRO A 84 10.85 3.43 9.03
N LEU A 85 10.75 4.76 9.04
CA LEU A 85 11.57 5.68 8.24
C LEU A 85 12.79 6.13 9.05
N LYS A 86 13.81 5.26 9.12
CA LYS A 86 14.98 5.47 10.01
C LYS A 86 16.19 6.06 9.29
N GLN A 87 16.38 5.75 8.01
CA GLN A 87 17.59 6.13 7.26
C GLN A 87 17.28 7.22 6.25
N LYS A 88 17.67 8.47 6.54
CA LYS A 88 17.64 9.55 5.54
C LYS A 88 18.66 9.27 4.44
N VAL A 89 18.33 9.65 3.20
CA VAL A 89 19.32 9.63 2.12
C VAL A 89 20.38 10.69 2.42
N THR A 90 21.64 10.26 2.47
CA THR A 90 22.78 11.14 2.73
C THR A 90 23.55 11.49 1.47
N ARG A 91 23.41 10.67 0.43
CA ARG A 91 24.17 10.81 -0.82
C ARG A 91 23.50 10.04 -1.94
N ASP A 92 23.41 10.69 -3.10
CA ASP A 92 23.05 10.07 -4.38
C ASP A 92 24.30 9.81 -5.21
N GLU A 93 24.37 8.62 -5.80
CA GLU A 93 25.37 8.24 -6.81
C GLU A 93 24.67 7.69 -8.04
N PHE A 94 25.08 8.18 -9.22
CA PHE A 94 24.66 7.62 -10.49
C PHE A 94 25.89 7.14 -11.26
N LEU A 95 25.96 5.84 -11.53
CA LEU A 95 27.11 5.19 -12.14
C LEU A 95 26.76 4.61 -13.51
N PHE A 96 27.59 4.89 -14.50
CA PHE A 96 27.60 4.17 -15.77
C PHE A 96 28.61 3.03 -15.67
N LEU A 97 28.15 1.80 -15.85
CA LEU A 97 28.96 0.59 -15.74
C LEU A 97 29.46 0.14 -17.12
N ASN A 98 30.66 -0.44 -17.17
CA ASN A 98 31.18 -1.19 -18.30
C ASN A 98 31.78 -2.52 -17.79
N GLU A 99 32.29 -3.36 -18.70
CA GLU A 99 32.79 -4.70 -18.33
C GLU A 99 33.92 -4.69 -17.28
N THR A 100 34.72 -3.61 -17.22
CA THR A 100 35.93 -3.54 -16.41
C THR A 100 35.87 -2.49 -15.29
N GLY A 101 34.79 -1.73 -15.17
CA GLY A 101 34.68 -0.66 -14.19
C GLY A 101 33.40 0.17 -14.26
N SER A 102 33.45 1.32 -13.60
CA SER A 102 32.33 2.27 -13.53
C SER A 102 32.82 3.71 -13.63
N ARG A 103 31.94 4.59 -14.10
CA ARG A 103 32.17 6.04 -14.10
C ARG A 103 30.99 6.74 -13.45
N SER A 104 31.27 7.55 -12.42
CA SER A 104 30.26 8.37 -11.76
C SER A 104 29.90 9.58 -12.60
N THR A 105 28.61 9.89 -12.64
CA THR A 105 28.08 11.15 -13.19
C THR A 105 28.05 12.20 -12.08
N PRO A 106 28.54 13.43 -12.31
CA PRO A 106 28.40 14.53 -11.35
C PRO A 106 26.92 14.85 -11.09
N ASN A 107 26.53 14.99 -9.81
CA ASN A 107 25.13 15.23 -9.43
C ASN A 107 24.50 16.49 -10.05
N ALA A 108 25.30 17.53 -10.32
CA ALA A 108 24.84 18.75 -10.97
C ALA A 108 24.36 18.56 -12.43
N LEU A 109 24.71 17.44 -13.06
CA LEU A 109 24.26 17.09 -14.41
C LEU A 109 23.06 16.12 -14.39
N LEU A 110 22.66 15.63 -13.21
CA LEU A 110 21.52 14.72 -13.08
C LEU A 110 20.21 15.52 -13.05
N PRO A 111 19.15 15.02 -13.70
CA PRO A 111 17.80 15.55 -13.52
C PRO A 111 17.34 15.56 -12.06
N GLU A 112 16.45 16.48 -11.71
CA GLU A 112 15.92 16.63 -10.35
C GLU A 112 15.26 15.36 -9.80
N CYS A 113 14.71 14.50 -10.66
CA CYS A 113 14.11 13.22 -10.25
C CYS A 113 15.13 12.21 -9.68
N PHE A 114 16.44 12.47 -9.78
CA PHE A 114 17.49 11.67 -9.17
C PHE A 114 18.06 12.32 -7.88
N HIS A 115 17.53 13.46 -7.45
CA HIS A 115 17.92 14.08 -6.19
C HIS A 115 16.97 13.63 -5.09
N ASN A 116 17.52 12.98 -4.07
CA ASN A 116 16.74 12.37 -2.99
C ASN A 116 16.90 13.10 -1.65
N GLU A 117 17.26 14.38 -1.68
CA GLU A 117 17.33 15.21 -0.48
C GLU A 117 15.98 15.22 0.25
N GLY A 118 15.97 14.85 1.53
CA GLY A 118 14.75 14.74 2.33
C GLY A 118 14.03 13.40 2.26
N ASN A 119 14.42 12.52 1.33
CA ASN A 119 13.86 11.17 1.20
C ASN A 119 14.50 10.18 2.18
N TYR A 120 13.86 9.02 2.33
CA TYR A 120 14.29 7.94 3.21
C TYR A 120 14.52 6.64 2.45
N ILE A 121 15.57 5.91 2.82
CA ILE A 121 15.79 4.52 2.39
C ILE A 121 14.96 3.64 3.33
N VAL A 122 14.04 2.86 2.77
CA VAL A 122 13.07 2.09 3.54
C VAL A 122 12.93 0.66 3.07
N SER A 123 12.54 -0.23 3.99
CA SER A 123 11.88 -1.47 3.60
C SER A 123 10.40 -1.18 3.39
N LEU A 124 9.94 -1.21 2.14
CA LEU A 124 8.53 -0.94 1.83
C LEU A 124 7.60 -1.99 2.46
N GLY A 125 8.07 -3.22 2.66
CA GLY A 125 7.35 -4.25 3.41
C GLY A 125 7.11 -3.83 4.87
N GLU A 126 8.13 -3.30 5.55
CA GLU A 126 7.98 -2.79 6.93
C GLU A 126 7.05 -1.57 6.98
N VAL A 127 7.15 -0.65 6.02
CA VAL A 127 6.24 0.51 5.92
C VAL A 127 4.79 0.02 5.73
N THR A 128 4.58 -0.96 4.86
CA THR A 128 3.25 -1.54 4.59
C THR A 128 2.69 -2.24 5.83
N ARG A 129 3.52 -3.01 6.55
CA ARG A 129 3.12 -3.67 7.80
C ARG A 129 2.76 -2.65 8.88
N TRP A 130 3.53 -1.57 9.01
CA TRP A 130 3.20 -0.48 9.92
C TRP A 130 1.90 0.24 9.53
N LEU A 131 1.68 0.50 8.24
CA LEU A 131 0.41 1.06 7.74
C LEU A 131 -0.78 0.14 8.04
N ALA A 132 -0.61 -1.19 7.94
CA ALA A 132 -1.66 -2.14 8.29
C ALA A 132 -2.04 -2.04 9.77
N GLN A 133 -1.06 -1.94 10.67
CA GLN A 133 -1.33 -1.72 12.09
C GLN A 133 -2.10 -0.40 12.34
N GLN A 134 -1.78 0.66 11.59
CA GLN A 134 -2.54 1.92 11.70
C GLN A 134 -3.97 1.78 11.16
N ALA A 135 -4.16 1.01 10.08
CA ALA A 135 -5.49 0.74 9.52
C ALA A 135 -6.35 -0.11 10.47
N GLU A 136 -5.79 -1.16 11.05
CA GLU A 136 -6.47 -2.00 12.05
C GLU A 136 -6.86 -1.19 13.29
N ALA A 137 -6.01 -0.27 13.75
CA ALA A 137 -6.32 0.65 14.85
C ALA A 137 -7.48 1.62 14.54
N LEU A 138 -7.81 1.80 13.26
CA LEU A 138 -8.97 2.55 12.77
C LEU A 138 -10.17 1.64 12.43
N GLU A 139 -10.13 0.39 12.87
CA GLU A 139 -11.16 -0.63 12.68
C GLU A 139 -11.39 -0.99 11.21
N VAL A 140 -10.36 -0.87 10.36
CA VAL A 140 -10.38 -1.42 9.00
C VAL A 140 -10.26 -2.94 9.09
N ALA A 141 -11.17 -3.67 8.44
CA ALA A 141 -11.07 -5.12 8.33
C ALA A 141 -10.06 -5.49 7.24
N ILE A 142 -8.99 -6.21 7.60
CA ILE A 142 -7.97 -6.67 6.65
C ILE A 142 -8.01 -8.19 6.55
N PHE A 143 -8.21 -8.72 5.34
CA PHE A 143 -8.30 -10.14 5.06
C PHE A 143 -7.08 -10.60 4.24
N PRO A 144 -5.99 -11.02 4.88
CA PRO A 144 -4.84 -11.62 4.21
C PRO A 144 -5.13 -13.05 3.76
N GLY A 145 -4.53 -13.47 2.64
CA GLY A 145 -4.76 -14.77 2.01
C GLY A 145 -6.04 -14.84 1.16
N PHE A 146 -6.70 -13.70 0.92
CA PHE A 146 -7.94 -13.61 0.14
C PHE A 146 -7.69 -12.90 -1.20
N PRO A 147 -7.25 -13.62 -2.25
CA PRO A 147 -7.16 -13.04 -3.58
C PRO A 147 -8.57 -12.76 -4.13
N ALA A 148 -8.84 -11.50 -4.49
CA ALA A 148 -10.04 -11.16 -5.26
C ALA A 148 -9.94 -11.79 -6.66
N ALA A 149 -10.78 -12.80 -6.92
CA ALA A 149 -10.73 -13.61 -8.15
C ALA A 149 -11.71 -13.15 -9.23
N GLU A 150 -12.79 -12.48 -8.84
CA GLU A 150 -13.90 -12.12 -9.71
C GLU A 150 -14.45 -10.75 -9.30
N VAL A 151 -14.77 -9.91 -10.28
CA VAL A 151 -15.49 -8.65 -10.06
C VAL A 151 -16.99 -8.95 -10.10
N LEU A 152 -17.71 -8.51 -9.08
CA LEU A 152 -19.16 -8.64 -9.03
C LEU A 152 -19.80 -7.38 -9.62
N TYR A 153 -20.83 -7.59 -10.45
CA TYR A 153 -21.58 -6.51 -11.08
C TYR A 153 -23.02 -6.56 -10.59
N SER A 154 -23.61 -5.40 -10.35
CA SER A 154 -25.05 -5.27 -10.14
C SER A 154 -25.84 -5.48 -11.45
N GLU A 155 -27.16 -5.62 -11.35
CA GLU A 155 -28.03 -5.83 -12.53
C GLU A 155 -27.97 -4.67 -13.54
N ASP A 156 -27.71 -3.45 -13.07
CA ASP A 156 -27.51 -2.24 -13.88
C ASP A 156 -26.07 -2.08 -14.41
N GLY A 157 -25.17 -3.01 -14.08
CA GLY A 157 -23.80 -3.07 -14.57
C GLY A 157 -22.80 -2.23 -13.79
N ALA A 158 -23.16 -1.74 -12.61
CA ALA A 158 -22.24 -1.04 -11.71
C ALA A 158 -21.33 -2.03 -10.95
N VAL A 159 -20.19 -1.51 -10.46
CA VAL A 159 -19.18 -2.19 -9.62
C VAL A 159 -19.01 -1.41 -8.34
#